data_AF-A0A6B9VWX7-F1
#
_entry.id   AF-A0A6B9VWX7-F1
#
_cell.length_a   1.000
_cell.length_b   1.000
_cell.length_c   1.000
_cell.angle_alpha   90.00
_cell.angle_beta   90.00
_cell.angle_gamma   90.00
#
_symmetry.space_group_name_H-M   'P 1'
#
loop_
_entity.id
_entity.type
_entity.pdbx_description
1 polymer ?
#
loop_
_entity_poly.entity_id
_entity_poly.type
_entity_poly.pdbx_seq_one_letter_code
_entity_poly.pdbx_strand_id
1 'polypeptide(L)'
;MTTDYQHLKLLFDTLDWTQVQKDIIFGTLLGDASLQTQNKGQTYRYKFCQSNIHREYFHHLIQELKPWMHKNSHFNRERNIWENETLAHTKWNVWNHIFYEKNKNSLRKKRVPKNKDLELYLTPRAIAYWFMDDGGLLASNSKGIVFYTQAFPTKEVKRLGEYLYHQYSLETWVKFNKKNQF
;
A
#
# COMPACT_ATOMS: atom_id res chain seq x y z
N MET A 1 -26.49 13.15 -8.84
CA MET A 1 -25.11 12.71 -8.49
C MET A 1 -24.40 13.61 -7.46
N THR A 2 -25.00 14.73 -7.03
CA THR A 2 -24.35 15.77 -6.20
C THR A 2 -24.55 15.62 -4.69
N THR A 3 -25.65 15.01 -4.22
CA THR A 3 -25.99 14.93 -2.78
C THR A 3 -25.20 13.84 -2.04
N ASP A 4 -25.09 12.63 -2.61
CA ASP A 4 -24.38 11.51 -1.99
C ASP A 4 -22.88 11.76 -1.84
N TYR A 5 -22.26 12.38 -2.84
CA TYR A 5 -20.82 12.69 -2.80
C TYR A 5 -20.49 13.72 -1.71
N GLN A 6 -21.31 14.78 -1.60
CA GLN A 6 -21.14 15.79 -0.54
C GLN A 6 -21.37 15.18 0.84
N HIS A 7 -22.37 14.32 1.00
CA HIS A 7 -22.61 13.61 2.26
C HIS A 7 -21.44 12.69 2.65
N LEU A 8 -20.91 11.91 1.71
CA LEU A 8 -19.75 11.05 1.96
C LEU A 8 -18.49 11.85 2.30
N LYS A 9 -18.30 13.03 1.69
CA LYS A 9 -17.19 13.91 2.01
C LYS A 9 -17.27 14.43 3.45
N LEU A 10 -18.44 14.93 3.84
CA LEU A 10 -18.70 15.37 5.23
C LEU A 10 -18.52 14.23 6.23
N LEU A 11 -19.01 13.04 5.90
CA LEU A 11 -18.77 11.84 6.71
C LEU A 11 -17.26 11.60 6.87
N PHE A 12 -16.50 11.62 5.78
CA PHE A 12 -15.06 11.38 5.80
C PHE A 12 -14.30 12.43 6.61
N ASP A 13 -14.76 13.68 6.65
CA ASP A 13 -14.15 14.72 7.49
C ASP A 13 -14.25 14.38 8.99
N THR A 14 -15.33 13.71 9.40
CA THR A 14 -15.58 13.33 10.81
C THR A 14 -15.00 11.97 11.22
N LEU A 15 -14.62 11.12 10.26
CA LEU A 15 -14.13 9.78 10.53
C LEU A 15 -12.62 9.74 10.74
N ASP A 16 -12.16 8.85 11.60
CA ASP A 16 -10.74 8.49 11.72
C ASP A 16 -10.52 7.01 11.45
N TRP A 17 -9.32 6.68 10.98
CA TRP A 17 -8.94 5.28 10.79
C TRP A 17 -8.75 4.60 12.12
N THR A 18 -9.33 3.41 12.25
CA THR A 18 -8.97 2.49 13.34
C THR A 18 -7.52 2.05 13.19
N GLN A 19 -6.92 1.51 14.24
CA GLN A 19 -5.56 0.99 14.16
C GLN A 19 -5.44 -0.12 13.09
N VAL A 20 -6.44 -1.01 13.01
CA VAL A 20 -6.50 -2.07 12.00
C VAL A 20 -6.47 -1.47 10.58
N GLN A 21 -7.23 -0.40 10.33
CA GLN A 21 -7.23 0.26 9.03
C GLN A 21 -5.88 0.92 8.71
N LYS A 22 -5.23 1.54 9.70
CA LYS A 22 -3.89 2.11 9.53
C LYS A 22 -2.88 1.03 9.16
N ASP A 23 -2.91 -0.12 9.85
CA ASP A 23 -2.02 -1.26 9.57
C ASP A 23 -2.24 -1.79 8.15
N ILE A 24 -3.50 -1.94 7.73
CA ILE A 24 -3.87 -2.36 6.36
C ILE A 24 -3.35 -1.37 5.32
N ILE A 25 -3.65 -0.08 5.51
CA ILE A 25 -3.25 0.97 4.57
C ILE A 25 -1.73 1.02 4.46
N PHE A 26 -1.00 0.93 5.57
CA PHE A 26 0.45 0.97 5.55
C PHE A 26 1.06 -0.25 4.87
N GLY A 27 0.60 -1.46 5.21
CA GLY A 27 1.09 -2.71 4.63
C GLY A 27 0.84 -2.78 3.13
N THR A 28 -0.39 -2.48 2.70
CA THR A 28 -0.75 -2.50 1.27
C THR A 28 -0.12 -1.35 0.49
N LEU A 29 0.12 -0.18 1.11
CA LEU A 29 0.92 0.87 0.50
C LEU A 29 2.42 0.55 0.48
N LEU A 30 2.94 -0.44 1.21
CA LEU A 30 4.25 -1.01 0.89
C LEU A 30 4.15 -1.97 -0.30
N GLY A 31 3.05 -2.71 -0.38
CA GLY A 31 2.71 -3.65 -1.45
C GLY A 31 2.00 -3.05 -2.67
N ASP A 32 0.87 -3.66 -3.04
CA ASP A 32 0.16 -3.48 -4.32
C ASP A 32 -0.66 -2.19 -4.40
N ALA A 33 -1.00 -1.58 -3.27
CA ALA A 33 -1.83 -0.39 -3.27
C ALA A 33 -1.06 0.87 -3.71
N SER A 34 -1.83 1.84 -4.19
CA SER A 34 -1.33 3.14 -4.64
C SER A 34 -2.26 4.28 -4.25
N LEU A 35 -1.68 5.47 -4.09
CA LEU A 35 -2.43 6.72 -3.99
C LEU A 35 -2.44 7.40 -5.34
N GLN A 36 -3.60 7.78 -5.86
CA GLN A 36 -3.77 8.44 -7.15
C GLN A 36 -4.43 9.81 -6.99
N THR A 37 -4.06 10.78 -7.85
CA THR A 37 -4.61 12.14 -7.84
C THR A 37 -4.95 12.57 -9.26
N GLN A 38 -6.04 13.33 -9.39
CA GLN A 38 -6.48 13.93 -10.66
C GLN A 38 -6.50 15.46 -10.60
N ASN A 39 -6.08 16.07 -9.47
CA ASN A 39 -6.13 17.51 -9.24
C ASN A 39 -4.79 18.04 -8.72
N LYS A 40 -3.69 17.59 -9.36
CA LYS A 40 -2.32 18.04 -9.08
C LYS A 40 -1.90 17.85 -7.60
N GLY A 41 -2.43 16.83 -6.93
CA GLY A 41 -2.04 16.47 -5.56
C GLY A 41 -2.79 17.20 -4.45
N GLN A 42 -3.91 17.87 -4.75
CA GLN A 42 -4.75 18.47 -3.69
C GLN A 42 -5.48 17.39 -2.87
N THR A 43 -5.95 16.33 -3.55
CA THR A 43 -6.60 15.18 -2.92
C THR A 43 -6.11 13.89 -3.56
N TYR A 44 -6.20 12.79 -2.80
CA TYR A 44 -5.83 11.47 -3.28
C TYR A 44 -6.96 10.48 -3.05
N ARG A 45 -7.04 9.47 -3.92
CA ARG A 45 -7.77 8.22 -3.68
C ARG A 45 -6.77 7.11 -3.40
N TYR A 46 -7.12 6.22 -2.49
CA TYR A 46 -6.45 4.95 -2.29
C TYR A 46 -7.05 3.93 -3.24
N LYS A 47 -6.20 3.25 -4.01
CA LYS A 47 -6.59 2.26 -5.02
C LYS A 47 -5.73 1.02 -4.88
N PHE A 48 -6.35 -0.13 -4.96
CA PHE A 48 -5.68 -1.43 -5.05
C PHE A 48 -6.36 -2.29 -6.11
N CYS A 49 -5.59 -3.24 -6.62
CA CYS A 49 -6.09 -4.26 -7.52
C CYS A 49 -5.53 -5.62 -7.11
N GLN A 50 -6.29 -6.67 -7.40
CA GLN A 50 -5.90 -8.05 -7.08
C GLN A 50 -6.34 -8.97 -8.21
N SER A 51 -5.52 -9.97 -8.52
CA SER A 51 -5.90 -10.99 -9.50
C SER A 51 -7.07 -11.82 -8.97
N ASN A 52 -7.84 -12.45 -9.86
CA ASN A 52 -9.03 -13.21 -9.46
C ASN A 52 -8.75 -14.38 -8.50
N ILE A 53 -7.53 -14.94 -8.51
CA ILE A 53 -7.12 -15.97 -7.55
C ILE A 53 -7.07 -15.43 -6.11
N HIS A 54 -6.93 -14.11 -5.92
CA HIS A 54 -6.91 -13.42 -4.63
C HIS A 54 -8.22 -12.66 -4.35
N ARG A 55 -9.35 -13.05 -4.98
CA ARG A 55 -10.65 -12.36 -4.82
C ARG A 55 -11.12 -12.25 -3.36
N GLU A 56 -10.82 -13.26 -2.54
CA GLU A 56 -11.23 -13.28 -1.13
C GLU A 56 -10.47 -12.25 -0.32
N TYR A 57 -9.16 -12.14 -0.57
CA TYR A 57 -8.33 -11.07 -0.02
C TYR A 57 -8.79 -9.69 -0.48
N PHE A 58 -9.14 -9.54 -1.76
CA PHE A 58 -9.72 -8.30 -2.29
C PHE A 58 -10.99 -7.87 -1.54
N HIS A 59 -11.94 -8.80 -1.33
CA HIS A 59 -13.17 -8.50 -0.59
C HIS A 59 -12.92 -8.25 0.90
N HIS A 60 -11.96 -8.93 1.49
CA HIS A 60 -11.50 -8.69 2.87
C HIS A 60 -11.01 -7.25 3.05
N LEU A 61 -10.12 -6.77 2.17
CA LEU A 61 -9.64 -5.38 2.20
C LEU A 61 -10.80 -4.38 2.13
N ILE A 62 -11.79 -4.63 1.26
CA ILE A 62 -12.97 -3.75 1.15
C ILE A 62 -13.74 -3.73 2.46
N GLN A 63 -13.97 -4.88 3.06
CA GLN A 63 -14.73 -5.00 4.30
C GLN A 63 -14.06 -4.26 5.46
N GLU A 64 -12.77 -4.48 5.66
CA GLU A 64 -12.00 -3.86 6.75
C GLU A 64 -11.83 -2.35 6.57
N LEU A 65 -11.75 -1.88 5.32
CA LEU A 65 -11.59 -0.46 4.99
C LEU A 65 -12.92 0.28 4.86
N LYS A 66 -14.07 -0.32 5.16
CA LYS A 66 -15.33 0.44 5.27
C LYS A 66 -15.23 1.47 6.42
N PRO A 67 -15.84 2.66 6.28
CA PRO A 67 -16.68 3.10 5.15
C PRO A 67 -15.89 3.83 4.05
N TRP A 68 -14.55 3.79 4.05
CA TRP A 68 -13.71 4.55 3.12
C TRP A 68 -13.84 4.10 1.65
N MET A 69 -14.16 2.83 1.45
CA MET A 69 -14.18 2.19 0.13
C MET A 69 -15.44 2.49 -0.68
N HIS A 70 -15.27 2.57 -2.00
CA HIS A 70 -16.41 2.67 -2.90
C HIS A 70 -17.27 1.40 -2.83
N LYS A 71 -18.60 1.58 -2.89
CA LYS A 71 -19.58 0.49 -2.79
C LYS A 71 -19.44 -0.54 -3.92
N ASN A 72 -19.08 -0.07 -5.10
CA ASN A 72 -18.94 -0.90 -6.29
C ASN A 72 -17.47 -1.25 -6.53
N SER A 73 -17.19 -2.53 -6.70
CA SER A 73 -15.93 -3.03 -7.23
C SER A 73 -16.03 -3.24 -8.74
N HIS A 74 -14.91 -3.10 -9.44
CA HIS A 74 -14.83 -3.36 -10.88
C HIS A 74 -14.05 -4.65 -11.13
N PHE A 75 -14.62 -5.57 -11.91
CA PHE A 75 -13.91 -6.75 -12.39
C PHE A 75 -13.60 -6.59 -13.87
N ASN A 76 -12.31 -6.49 -14.20
CA ASN A 76 -11.84 -6.48 -15.57
C ASN A 76 -11.68 -7.93 -16.07
N ARG A 77 -12.59 -8.37 -16.95
CA ARG A 77 -12.62 -9.75 -17.47
C ARG A 77 -11.42 -10.08 -18.34
N GLU A 78 -10.91 -9.12 -19.11
CA GLU A 78 -9.77 -9.33 -20.03
C GLU A 78 -8.48 -9.58 -19.27
N ARG A 79 -8.27 -8.83 -18.18
CA ARG A 79 -7.06 -8.94 -17.33
C ARG A 79 -7.23 -9.93 -16.19
N ASN A 80 -8.46 -10.39 -15.93
CA ASN A 80 -8.82 -11.22 -14.78
C ASN A 80 -8.43 -10.58 -13.44
N ILE A 81 -8.69 -9.27 -13.30
CA ILE A 81 -8.30 -8.43 -12.15
C ILE A 81 -9.52 -7.74 -11.54
N TRP A 82 -9.58 -7.73 -10.21
CA TRP A 82 -10.48 -6.93 -9.41
C TRP A 82 -9.84 -5.60 -9.03
N GLU A 83 -10.61 -4.51 -9.08
CA GLU A 83 -10.16 -3.17 -8.70
C GLU A 83 -11.20 -2.48 -7.80
N ASN A 84 -10.73 -1.78 -6.78
CA ASN A 84 -11.54 -0.85 -6.00
C ASN A 84 -10.70 0.36 -5.58
N GLU A 85 -11.38 1.46 -5.29
CA GLU A 85 -10.77 2.70 -4.84
C GLU A 85 -11.65 3.44 -3.84
N THR A 86 -11.06 4.40 -3.14
CA THR A 86 -11.77 5.31 -2.23
C THR A 86 -12.20 6.57 -2.98
N LEU A 87 -13.09 7.36 -2.37
CA LEU A 87 -13.31 8.73 -2.85
C LEU A 87 -12.04 9.55 -2.66
N ALA A 88 -11.76 10.43 -3.63
CA ALA A 88 -10.65 11.35 -3.53
C ALA A 88 -10.87 12.32 -2.37
N HIS A 89 -9.96 12.32 -1.39
CA HIS A 89 -10.10 13.10 -0.16
C HIS A 89 -8.76 13.63 0.35
N THR A 90 -8.79 14.72 1.11
CA THR A 90 -7.59 15.32 1.74
C THR A 90 -7.04 14.47 2.87
N LYS A 91 -7.86 13.63 3.52
CA LYS A 91 -7.37 12.70 4.56
C LYS A 91 -6.23 11.81 4.03
N TRP A 92 -6.31 11.35 2.78
CA TRP A 92 -5.25 10.54 2.16
C TRP A 92 -3.92 11.28 1.97
N ASN A 93 -3.87 12.60 2.17
CA ASN A 93 -2.64 13.38 2.06
C ASN A 93 -1.58 12.89 3.05
N VAL A 94 -1.94 12.46 4.26
CA VAL A 94 -0.95 11.97 5.25
C VAL A 94 -0.16 10.78 4.70
N TRP A 95 -0.85 9.80 4.13
CA TRP A 95 -0.24 8.63 3.51
C TRP A 95 0.58 9.01 2.28
N ASN A 96 0.12 9.99 1.50
CA ASN A 96 0.91 10.49 0.38
C ASN A 96 2.25 11.09 0.82
N HIS A 97 2.27 11.88 1.90
CA HIS A 97 3.51 12.46 2.42
C HIS A 97 4.47 11.39 2.95
N ILE A 98 3.96 10.28 3.48
CA ILE A 98 4.75 9.16 3.97
C ILE A 98 5.38 8.40 2.78
N PHE A 99 4.54 7.96 1.83
CA PHE A 99 4.92 6.98 0.81
C PHE A 99 5.42 7.57 -0.50
N TYR A 100 5.30 8.87 -0.72
CA TYR A 100 5.65 9.46 -2.01
C TYR A 100 6.51 10.70 -1.88
N GLU A 101 7.39 10.87 -2.86
CA GLU A 101 8.18 12.09 -3.05
C GLU A 101 8.17 12.53 -4.51
N LYS A 102 8.36 13.83 -4.72
CA LYS A 102 8.57 14.37 -6.07
C LYS A 102 10.02 14.13 -6.46
N ASN A 103 10.24 13.50 -7.61
CA ASN A 103 11.57 13.40 -8.19
C ASN A 103 11.97 14.71 -8.89
N LYS A 104 13.16 14.75 -9.48
CA LYS A 104 13.71 15.93 -10.20
C LYS A 104 12.82 16.45 -11.32
N ASN A 105 11.99 15.58 -11.92
CA ASN A 105 11.06 15.93 -13.01
C ASN A 105 9.66 16.28 -12.47
N SER A 106 9.53 16.53 -11.16
CA SER A 106 8.25 16.75 -10.47
C SER A 106 7.26 15.57 -10.55
N LEU A 107 7.72 14.39 -10.94
CA LEU A 107 6.91 13.17 -10.95
C LEU A 107 6.88 12.54 -9.56
N ARG A 108 5.70 12.09 -9.14
CA ARG A 108 5.50 11.44 -7.85
C ARG A 108 6.00 10.00 -7.93
N LYS A 109 7.04 9.66 -7.15
CA LYS A 109 7.58 8.30 -7.05
C LYS A 109 7.32 7.74 -5.65
N LYS A 110 6.94 6.46 -5.60
CA LYS A 110 6.76 5.71 -4.35
C LYS A 110 8.13 5.51 -3.70
N ARG A 111 8.20 5.63 -2.38
CA ARG A 111 9.41 5.43 -1.56
C ARG A 111 9.08 4.57 -0.35
N VAL A 112 10.10 3.97 0.26
CA VAL A 112 9.98 3.38 1.59
C VAL A 112 9.80 4.51 2.61
N PRO A 113 8.79 4.44 3.49
CA PRO A 113 8.59 5.39 4.60
C PRO A 113 9.84 5.62 5.46
N LYS A 114 10.01 6.82 6.03
CA LYS A 114 11.17 7.12 6.91
C LYS A 114 11.07 6.35 8.22
N ASN A 115 12.17 6.19 8.96
CA ASN A 115 12.20 5.39 10.20
C ASN A 115 11.13 5.81 11.21
N LYS A 116 10.89 7.11 11.40
CA LYS A 116 9.82 7.61 12.26
C LYS A 116 8.42 7.11 11.86
N ASP A 117 8.17 6.91 10.57
CA ASP A 117 6.88 6.45 10.05
C ASP A 117 6.81 4.91 10.11
N LEU A 118 7.95 4.22 9.92
CA LEU A 118 8.05 2.78 10.13
C LEU A 118 7.78 2.41 11.60
N GLU A 119 8.32 3.17 12.55
CA GLU A 119 8.11 2.99 14.00
C GLU A 119 6.64 3.11 14.39
N LEU A 120 5.92 4.04 13.77
CA LEU A 120 4.52 4.28 14.08
C LEU A 120 3.56 3.29 13.41
N TYR A 121 3.88 2.80 12.21
CA TYR A 121 2.89 2.14 11.36
C TYR A 121 3.29 0.75 10.83
N LEU A 122 4.58 0.38 10.83
CA LEU A 122 5.00 -0.94 10.37
C LEU A 122 4.84 -1.98 11.50
N THR A 123 3.61 -2.19 11.94
CA THR A 123 3.25 -3.19 12.96
C THR A 123 3.33 -4.62 12.39
N PRO A 124 3.29 -5.67 13.22
CA PRO A 124 3.21 -7.05 12.72
C PRO A 124 2.02 -7.29 11.78
N ARG A 125 0.89 -6.61 12.01
CA ARG A 125 -0.27 -6.68 11.10
C ARG A 125 0.04 -6.01 9.77
N ALA A 126 0.67 -4.83 9.76
CA ALA A 126 1.09 -4.18 8.53
C ALA A 126 2.08 -5.04 7.72
N ILE A 127 3.03 -5.71 8.40
CA ILE A 127 3.94 -6.68 7.78
C ILE A 127 3.17 -7.84 7.15
N ALA A 128 2.12 -8.35 7.80
CA ALA A 128 1.29 -9.42 7.23
C ALA A 128 0.58 -8.98 5.94
N TYR A 129 0.00 -7.77 5.89
CA TYR A 129 -0.60 -7.24 4.66
C TYR A 129 0.44 -6.99 3.56
N TRP A 130 1.60 -6.46 3.92
CA TRP A 130 2.70 -6.33 2.97
C TRP A 130 3.15 -7.69 2.41
N PHE A 131 3.19 -8.73 3.25
CA PHE A 131 3.53 -10.10 2.81
C PHE A 131 2.44 -10.71 1.92
N MET A 132 1.16 -10.44 2.19
CA MET A 132 0.08 -10.93 1.33
C MET A 132 0.09 -10.29 -0.06
N ASP A 133 0.56 -9.05 -0.18
CA ASP A 133 0.72 -8.35 -1.47
C ASP A 133 2.00 -8.77 -2.19
N ASP A 134 3.17 -8.56 -1.56
CA ASP A 134 4.49 -8.66 -2.21
C ASP A 134 5.39 -9.76 -1.60
N GLY A 135 4.84 -10.63 -0.76
CA GLY A 135 5.57 -11.72 -0.12
C GLY A 135 5.62 -12.98 -0.97
N GLY A 136 6.64 -13.81 -0.73
CA GLY A 136 6.76 -15.10 -1.38
C GLY A 136 7.75 -16.02 -0.68
N LEU A 137 7.78 -17.28 -1.13
CA LEU A 137 8.81 -18.23 -0.74
C LEU A 137 10.08 -17.99 -1.55
N LEU A 138 11.23 -18.02 -0.89
CA LEU A 138 12.53 -17.89 -1.56
C LEU A 138 12.79 -19.08 -2.51
N ALA A 139 12.41 -20.29 -2.09
CA ALA A 139 12.45 -21.51 -2.88
C ALA A 139 11.43 -22.50 -2.31
N SER A 140 10.92 -23.41 -3.16
CA SER A 140 9.89 -24.39 -2.78
C SER A 140 10.25 -25.27 -1.58
N ASN A 141 11.54 -25.55 -1.38
CA ASN A 141 12.05 -26.38 -0.29
C ASN A 141 12.78 -25.56 0.81
N SER A 142 12.58 -24.24 0.85
CA SER A 142 13.22 -23.35 1.82
C SER A 142 12.21 -22.76 2.79
N LYS A 143 12.64 -22.54 4.04
CA LYS A 143 11.92 -21.70 5.01
C LYS A 143 12.18 -20.20 4.80
N GLY A 144 13.01 -19.85 3.82
CA GLY A 144 13.31 -18.47 3.49
C GLY A 144 12.12 -17.77 2.84
N ILE A 145 11.89 -16.53 3.26
CA ILE A 145 10.86 -15.64 2.73
C ILE A 145 11.53 -14.54 1.90
N VAL A 146 10.83 -14.07 0.86
CA VAL A 146 11.21 -12.89 0.08
C VAL A 146 10.07 -11.87 0.09
N PHE A 147 10.43 -10.59 0.10
CA PHE A 147 9.54 -9.49 -0.24
C PHE A 147 10.00 -8.89 -1.57
N TYR A 148 9.08 -8.73 -2.50
CA TYR A 148 9.31 -8.17 -3.83
C TYR A 148 9.31 -6.64 -3.79
N THR A 149 10.46 -6.06 -3.45
CA THR A 149 10.63 -4.60 -3.27
C THR A 149 11.22 -3.88 -4.47
N GLN A 150 11.05 -4.40 -5.69
CA GLN A 150 11.71 -3.87 -6.90
C GLN A 150 11.22 -2.45 -7.27
N ALA A 151 10.07 -2.03 -6.76
CA ALA A 151 9.55 -0.68 -6.93
C ALA A 151 10.37 0.39 -6.18
N PHE A 152 11.17 -0.01 -5.19
CA PHE A 152 11.92 0.88 -4.31
C PHE A 152 13.41 0.94 -4.65
N PRO A 153 14.06 2.10 -4.45
CA PRO A 153 15.52 2.21 -4.57
C PRO A 153 16.26 1.28 -3.61
N THR A 154 17.34 0.65 -4.05
CA THR A 154 18.14 -0.29 -3.24
C THR A 154 18.58 0.29 -1.89
N LYS A 155 18.93 1.58 -1.83
CA LYS A 155 19.28 2.26 -0.57
C LYS A 155 18.13 2.24 0.44
N GLU A 156 16.91 2.42 -0.04
CA GLU A 156 15.72 2.42 0.80
C GLU A 156 15.34 1.01 1.26
N VAL A 157 15.51 0.01 0.39
CA VAL A 157 15.32 -1.40 0.74
C VAL A 157 16.33 -1.86 1.80
N LYS A 158 17.60 -1.45 1.69
CA LYS A 158 18.62 -1.72 2.73
C LYS A 158 18.23 -1.15 4.08
N ARG A 159 17.81 0.12 4.12
CA ARG A 159 17.31 0.77 5.34
C ARG A 159 16.08 0.06 5.92
N LEU A 160 15.17 -0.42 5.06
CA LEU A 160 14.02 -1.20 5.51
C LEU A 160 14.46 -2.51 6.18
N GLY A 161 15.46 -3.20 5.61
CA GLY A 161 16.05 -4.39 6.20
C GLY A 161 16.72 -4.13 7.55
N GLU A 162 17.50 -3.05 7.66
CA GLU A 162 18.09 -2.60 8.93
C GLU A 162 17.01 -2.33 9.99
N TYR A 163 15.93 -1.64 9.62
CA TYR A 163 14.80 -1.40 10.50
C TYR A 163 14.15 -2.71 10.98
N LEU A 164 13.88 -3.66 10.07
CA LEU A 164 13.31 -4.96 10.41
C LEU A 164 14.20 -5.76 11.37
N TYR A 165 15.52 -5.68 11.21
CA TYR A 165 16.47 -6.30 12.13
C TYR A 165 16.38 -5.66 13.53
N HIS A 166 16.46 -4.34 13.62
CA HIS A 166 16.46 -3.66 14.92
C HIS A 166 15.12 -3.79 15.66
N GLN A 167 13.99 -3.76 14.95
CA GLN A 167 12.67 -3.77 15.56
C GLN A 167 12.15 -5.18 15.82
N TYR A 168 12.46 -6.14 14.96
CA TYR A 168 11.84 -7.47 14.96
C TYR A 168 12.86 -8.62 14.96
N SER A 169 14.15 -8.33 15.03
CA SER A 169 15.24 -9.32 14.96
C SER A 169 15.18 -10.19 13.70
N LEU A 170 14.65 -9.64 12.60
CA LEU A 170 14.57 -10.31 11.32
C LEU A 170 15.85 -10.05 10.52
N GLU A 171 16.67 -11.09 10.37
CA GLU A 171 17.85 -11.03 9.50
C GLU A 171 17.41 -11.00 8.03
N THR A 172 17.77 -9.92 7.33
CA THR A 172 17.40 -9.71 5.93
C THR A 172 18.60 -9.24 5.12
N TRP A 173 18.61 -9.56 3.83
CA TRP A 173 19.60 -9.03 2.90
C TRP A 173 18.98 -8.83 1.52
N VAL A 174 19.49 -7.84 0.79
CA VAL A 174 19.00 -7.51 -0.54
C VAL A 174 19.49 -8.56 -1.54
N LYS A 175 18.55 -9.15 -2.28
CA LYS A 175 18.83 -9.97 -3.47
C LYS A 175 18.33 -9.26 -4.72
N PHE A 176 19.16 -9.24 -5.76
CA PHE A 176 18.75 -8.75 -7.06
C PHE A 176 18.04 -9.85 -7.84
N ASN A 177 16.81 -9.59 -8.26
CA ASN A 177 16.02 -10.48 -9.09
C ASN A 177 15.80 -9.78 -10.45
N LYS A 178 16.19 -10.46 -11.53
CA LYS A 178 16.40 -9.97 -12.91
C LYS A 178 17.72 -9.22 -13.12
N LYS A 179 18.55 -9.75 -14.03
CA LYS A 179 19.71 -9.04 -14.61
C LYS A 179 19.16 -7.84 -15.40
N ASN A 180 19.65 -6.63 -15.12
CA ASN A 180 19.49 -5.40 -15.92
C ASN A 180 18.12 -4.68 -15.92
N GLN A 181 17.86 -3.85 -14.92
CA GLN A 181 17.07 -2.62 -15.14
C GLN A 181 17.75 -1.47 -14.38
N PHE A 182 18.51 -0.66 -15.12
CA PHE A 182 19.06 0.63 -14.70
C PHE A 182 18.07 1.74 -15.04
#